data_AF-A0A8S3JZM2-F1
#
_entry.id   AF-A0A8S3JZM2-F1
#
_cell.length_a   1.000
_cell.length_b   1.000
_cell.length_c   1.000
_cell.angle_alpha   90.00
_cell.angle_beta   90.00
_cell.angle_gamma   90.00
#
_symmetry.space_group_name_H-M   'P 1'
#
loop_
_entity.id
_entity.type
_entity.pdbx_description
1 polymer ?
#
loop_
_entity_poly.entity_id
_entity_poly.type
_entity_poly.pdbx_seq_one_letter_code
_entity_poly.pdbx_strand_id
1 'polypeptide(L)'
;MLTALSSMIQLETPFIHVLSKVDVLSKRDKKRLKKFTDPDVYQLANSELSNKFLGRYSQLNKAIASVIYDYSLVKFFALDMSKEDSITNLLDEIDLSIQYGEDFDVKEPKEIEDNAQDEFHDDE
;
A
#
# COMPACT_ATOMS: atom_id res chain seq x y z
N MET A 1 13.82 -6.88 3.93
CA MET A 1 12.64 -6.33 3.23
C MET A 1 12.20 -7.19 2.07
N LEU A 2 13.02 -7.49 1.05
CA LEU A 2 12.60 -8.36 -0.06
C LEU A 2 12.17 -9.77 0.36
N THR A 3 12.86 -10.38 1.33
CA THR A 3 12.46 -11.68 1.90
C THR A 3 11.16 -11.57 2.71
N ALA A 4 11.00 -10.47 3.45
CA ALA A 4 9.76 -10.19 4.17
C ALA A 4 8.59 -9.99 3.20
N LEU A 5 8.79 -9.27 2.08
CA LEU A 5 7.82 -9.15 1.00
C LEU A 5 7.43 -10.52 0.44
N SER A 6 8.39 -11.41 0.19
CA SER A 6 8.09 -12.76 -0.28
C SER A 6 7.19 -13.53 0.69
N SER A 7 7.41 -13.37 2.00
CA SER A 7 6.55 -13.96 3.02
C SER A 7 5.18 -13.25 3.11
N MET A 8 5.12 -11.93 2.94
CA MET A 8 3.87 -11.16 2.94
C MET A 8 2.97 -11.57 1.77
N ILE A 9 3.53 -11.73 0.57
CA ILE A 9 2.80 -12.22 -0.60
C ILE A 9 2.25 -13.63 -0.34
N GLN A 10 3.03 -14.49 0.31
CA GLN A 10 2.58 -15.83 0.67
C GLN A 10 1.51 -15.87 1.76
N LEU A 11 1.42 -14.83 2.60
CA LEU A 11 0.46 -14.74 3.69
C LEU A 11 -0.79 -13.93 3.32
N GLU A 12 -0.83 -13.30 2.14
CA GLU A 12 -1.96 -12.48 1.66
C GLU A 12 -2.46 -11.45 2.70
N THR A 13 -1.55 -10.89 3.51
CA THR A 13 -1.89 -9.94 4.57
C THR A 13 -1.49 -8.51 4.19
N PRO A 14 -2.38 -7.52 4.41
CA PRO A 14 -2.03 -6.11 4.20
C PRO A 14 -0.96 -5.68 5.21
N PHE A 15 -0.02 -4.85 4.75
CA PHE A 15 1.09 -4.39 5.58
C PHE A 15 1.36 -2.89 5.39
N ILE A 16 1.43 -2.17 6.50
CA ILE A 16 1.66 -0.72 6.53
C ILE A 16 2.94 -0.45 7.32
N HIS A 17 3.85 0.33 6.74
CA HIS A 17 5.07 0.75 7.42
C HIS A 17 4.84 2.02 8.23
N VAL A 18 5.03 1.95 9.54
CA VAL A 18 4.87 3.09 10.45
C VAL A 18 6.20 3.44 11.12
N LEU A 19 6.64 4.68 10.97
CA LEU A 19 7.70 5.25 11.76
C LEU A 19 7.08 5.86 13.02
N SER A 20 7.14 5.11 14.11
CA SER A 20 6.72 5.62 15.42
C SER A 20 7.75 6.61 15.98
N LYS A 21 7.27 7.51 16.83
CA LYS A 21 8.07 8.47 17.60
C LYS A 21 8.72 9.59 16.79
N VAL A 22 8.01 10.11 15.79
CA VAL A 22 8.48 11.27 15.02
C VAL A 22 8.52 12.53 15.89
N ASP A 23 7.78 12.57 17.00
CA ASP A 23 7.78 13.63 18.00
C ASP A 23 9.17 13.95 18.57
N VAL A 24 10.03 12.92 18.77
CA VAL A 24 11.36 13.05 19.38
C VAL A 24 12.39 13.72 18.45
N LEU A 25 12.11 13.76 17.14
CA LEU A 25 13.06 14.27 16.16
C LEU A 25 13.16 15.80 16.18
N SER A 26 14.39 16.31 15.98
CA SER A 26 14.63 17.75 15.81
C SER A 26 13.94 18.29 14.56
N LYS A 27 13.65 19.60 14.51
CA LYS A 27 13.03 20.24 13.32
C LYS A 27 13.83 20.02 12.03
N ARG A 28 15.16 19.89 12.12
CA ARG A 28 16.03 19.61 10.97
C ARG A 28 15.85 18.16 10.49
N ASP A 29 15.78 17.22 11.43
CA ASP A 29 15.66 15.80 11.13
C ASP A 29 14.25 15.45 10.63
N LYS A 30 13.20 16.12 11.14
CA LYS A 30 11.84 16.06 10.58
C LYS A 30 11.80 16.48 9.10
N LYS A 31 12.58 17.48 8.70
CA LYS A 31 12.66 17.92 7.29
C LYS A 31 13.41 16.89 6.42
N ARG A 32 14.44 16.24 6.96
CA ARG A 32 15.14 15.13 6.29
C ARG A 32 14.23 13.91 6.16
N LEU A 33 13.44 13.60 7.18
CA LEU A 33 12.50 12.48 7.19
C LEU A 33 11.52 12.52 6.02
N LYS A 34 11.04 13.72 5.64
CA LYS A 34 10.17 13.89 4.47
C LYS A 34 10.76 13.33 3.16
N LYS A 35 12.09 13.35 3.00
CA LYS A 35 12.77 12.74 1.84
C LYS A 35 12.69 11.20 1.85
N PHE A 36 12.50 10.61 3.04
CA PHE A 36 12.42 9.17 3.25
C PHE A 36 10.97 8.66 3.39
N THR A 37 10.01 9.55 3.68
CA THR A 37 8.57 9.24 3.69
C THR A 37 8.06 8.96 2.27
N ASP A 38 8.43 9.81 1.31
CA ASP A 38 8.04 9.69 -0.09
C ASP A 38 9.29 9.75 -0.99
N PRO A 39 10.09 8.67 -1.04
CA PRO A 39 11.27 8.64 -1.89
C PRO A 39 10.87 8.43 -3.35
N ASP A 40 11.24 9.38 -4.21
CA ASP A 40 11.20 9.16 -5.67
C ASP A 40 12.31 8.17 -6.05
N VAL A 41 11.89 6.92 -6.24
CA VAL A 41 12.77 5.78 -6.55
C VAL A 41 13.52 5.99 -7.86
N TYR A 42 12.92 6.67 -8.84
CA TYR A 42 13.55 6.96 -10.14
C TYR A 42 14.62 8.04 -10.01
N GLN A 43 14.39 9.07 -9.20
CA GLN A 43 15.43 10.05 -8.89
C GLN A 43 16.60 9.43 -8.11
N LEU A 44 16.31 8.52 -7.18
CA LEU A 44 17.34 7.82 -6.41
C LEU A 44 18.21 6.93 -7.30
N ALA A 45 17.59 6.16 -8.21
CA ALA A 45 18.28 5.29 -9.15
C ALA A 45 19.23 6.05 -10.10
N ASN A 46 18.88 7.28 -10.46
CA ASN A 46 19.65 8.08 -11.42
C ASN A 46 20.70 9.00 -10.78
N SER A 47 20.47 9.52 -9.56
CA SER A 47 21.33 10.54 -8.95
C SER A 47 22.47 9.98 -8.10
N GLU A 48 22.24 8.95 -7.28
CA GLU A 48 23.20 8.47 -6.27
C GLU A 48 23.93 7.19 -6.71
N LEU A 49 23.34 6.40 -7.61
CA LEU A 49 23.92 5.13 -8.10
C LEU A 49 24.77 5.28 -9.37
N SER A 50 25.04 6.48 -9.85
CA SER A 50 25.82 6.72 -11.08
C SER A 50 27.35 6.65 -10.89
N ASN A 51 27.83 6.34 -9.67
CA ASN A 51 29.24 6.04 -9.43
C ASN A 51 29.71 4.93 -10.39
N LYS A 52 30.87 5.09 -11.04
CA LYS A 52 31.41 4.17 -12.07
C LYS A 52 31.40 2.69 -11.69
N PHE A 53 31.37 2.36 -10.39
CA PHE A 53 31.24 1.00 -9.85
C PHE A 53 29.87 0.35 -10.06
N LEU A 54 28.80 1.14 -10.11
CA LEU A 54 27.39 0.71 -10.13
C LEU A 54 26.80 0.67 -11.54
N GLY A 55 27.42 1.33 -12.51
CA GLY A 55 27.01 1.25 -13.93
C GLY A 55 26.97 -0.18 -14.47
N ARG A 56 27.81 -1.08 -13.94
CA ARG A 56 27.81 -2.51 -14.31
C ARG A 56 26.54 -3.26 -13.88
N TYR A 57 25.82 -2.76 -12.87
CA TYR A 57 24.61 -3.37 -12.31
C TYR A 57 23.36 -2.50 -12.56
N SER A 58 23.43 -1.58 -13.53
CA SER A 58 22.34 -0.65 -13.85
C SER A 58 21.00 -1.38 -14.09
N GLN A 59 21.04 -2.49 -14.82
CA GLN A 59 19.85 -3.30 -15.09
C GLN A 59 19.25 -3.91 -13.81
N LEU A 60 20.09 -4.40 -12.89
CA LEU A 60 19.65 -4.95 -11.60
C LEU A 60 19.07 -3.85 -10.70
N ASN A 61 19.75 -2.71 -10.61
CA ASN A 61 19.28 -1.58 -9.80
C ASN A 61 17.93 -1.06 -10.31
N LYS A 62 17.72 -1.05 -11.63
CA LYS A 62 16.42 -0.71 -12.23
C LYS A 62 15.33 -1.73 -11.89
N ALA A 63 15.64 -3.03 -11.91
CA ALA A 63 14.70 -4.07 -11.51
C ALA A 63 14.31 -3.97 -10.03
N ILE A 64 15.29 -3.74 -9.16
CA ILE A 64 15.05 -3.51 -7.72
C ILE A 64 14.24 -2.24 -7.50
N ALA A 65 14.54 -1.15 -8.22
CA ALA A 65 13.75 0.08 -8.17
C ALA A 65 12.29 -0.14 -8.58
N SER A 66 12.03 -0.93 -9.64
CA SER A 66 10.65 -1.29 -10.04
C SER A 66 9.94 -2.01 -8.91
N VAL A 67 10.52 -3.10 -8.37
CA VAL A 67 9.90 -3.87 -7.29
C VAL A 67 9.63 -3.01 -6.06
N ILE A 68 10.54 -2.10 -5.72
CA ILE A 68 10.37 -1.16 -4.61
C ILE A 68 9.19 -0.21 -4.85
N TYR A 69 9.04 0.29 -6.08
CA TYR A 69 7.95 1.18 -6.47
C TYR A 69 6.61 0.43 -6.52
N ASP A 70 6.56 -0.72 -7.19
CA ASP A 70 5.35 -1.51 -7.43
C ASP A 70 4.73 -2.00 -6.11
N TYR A 71 5.55 -2.37 -5.13
CA TYR A 71 5.09 -2.82 -3.81
C TYR A 71 5.15 -1.74 -2.72
N SER A 72 5.35 -0.47 -3.09
CA SER A 72 5.44 0.66 -2.14
C SER A 72 6.33 0.39 -0.92
N LEU A 73 7.44 -0.31 -1.10
CA LEU A 73 8.25 -0.88 -0.01
C LEU A 73 8.93 0.19 0.89
N VAL A 74 8.88 1.45 0.49
CA VAL A 74 9.55 2.57 1.18
C VAL A 74 8.59 3.71 1.53
N LYS A 75 7.28 3.54 1.33
CA LYS A 75 6.31 4.49 1.86
C LYS A 75 6.20 4.25 3.35
N PHE A 76 6.57 5.24 4.16
CA PHE A 76 6.49 5.18 5.62
C PHE A 76 5.51 6.22 6.14
N PHE A 77 4.56 5.81 6.96
CA PHE A 77 3.71 6.73 7.70
C PHE A 77 4.45 7.27 8.92
N ALA A 78 4.68 8.58 8.92
CA ALA A 78 5.32 9.29 10.02
C ALA A 78 4.29 9.56 11.12
N LEU A 79 4.33 8.79 12.22
CA LEU A 79 3.41 8.94 13.34
C LEU A 79 3.99 9.91 14.39
N ASP A 80 3.28 11.01 14.64
CA ASP A 80 3.62 12.00 15.67
C ASP A 80 2.49 12.02 16.71
N MET A 81 2.71 11.41 17.89
CA MET A 81 1.69 11.34 18.95
C MET A 81 1.26 12.71 19.47
N SER A 82 1.99 13.78 19.17
CA SER A 82 1.59 15.15 19.52
C SER A 82 0.51 15.71 18.59
N LYS A 83 0.21 15.03 17.47
CA LYS A 83 -0.72 15.47 16.43
C LYS A 83 -1.77 14.41 16.15
N GLU A 84 -3.01 14.73 16.52
CA GLU A 84 -4.18 13.88 16.27
C GLU A 84 -4.38 13.61 14.78
N ASP A 85 -4.17 14.60 13.92
CA ASP A 85 -4.25 14.44 12.46
C ASP A 85 -3.39 13.30 11.92
N SER A 86 -2.21 13.05 12.51
CA SER A 86 -1.32 11.98 12.04
C SER A 86 -1.85 10.58 12.40
N ILE A 87 -2.61 10.49 13.49
CA ILE A 87 -3.27 9.26 13.92
C ILE A 87 -4.48 9.00 13.03
N THR A 88 -5.30 10.03 12.76
CA THR A 88 -6.46 9.93 11.86
C THR A 88 -6.04 9.49 10.46
N ASN A 89 -5.03 10.14 9.86
CA ASN A 89 -4.55 9.76 8.53
C ASN A 89 -4.02 8.32 8.47
N LEU A 90 -3.40 7.83 9.55
CA LEU A 90 -2.95 6.43 9.61
C LEU A 90 -4.13 5.47 9.73
N LEU A 91 -5.16 5.83 10.51
CA LEU A 91 -6.37 5.04 10.65
C LEU A 91 -7.10 4.92 9.31
N ASP A 92 -7.25 6.03 8.57
CA ASP A 92 -7.87 6.05 7.24
C ASP A 92 -7.12 5.13 6.25
N GLU A 93 -5.78 5.12 6.27
CA GLU A 93 -4.99 4.21 5.43
C GLU A 93 -5.14 2.74 5.86
N ILE A 94 -5.25 2.48 7.17
CA ILE A 94 -5.52 1.13 7.68
C ILE A 94 -6.86 0.66 7.15
N ASP A 95 -7.91 1.45 7.33
CA ASP A 95 -9.27 1.13 6.90
C ASP A 95 -9.33 0.88 5.39
N LEU A 96 -8.65 1.70 4.59
CA LEU A 96 -8.49 1.47 3.15
C LEU A 96 -7.78 0.15 2.83
N SER A 97 -6.75 -0.21 3.60
CA SER A 97 -5.94 -1.42 3.36
C SER A 97 -6.66 -2.72 3.70
N ILE A 98 -7.56 -2.69 4.69
CA ILE A 98 -8.41 -3.83 5.05
C ILE A 98 -9.80 -3.76 4.41
N GLN A 99 -10.07 -2.74 3.59
CA GLN A 99 -11.36 -2.47 2.96
C GLN A 99 -12.51 -2.46 3.98
N TYR A 100 -12.23 -1.88 5.15
CA TYR A 100 -13.19 -1.82 6.24
C TYR A 100 -14.32 -0.85 5.91
N GLY A 101 -15.57 -1.27 6.10
CA GLY A 101 -16.74 -0.44 5.84
C GLY A 101 -17.56 -0.84 4.62
N GLU A 102 -16.99 -1.52 3.63
CA GLU A 102 -17.72 -1.91 2.41
C GLU A 102 -18.79 -2.98 2.65
N ASP A 103 -18.60 -3.85 3.65
CA ASP A 103 -19.63 -4.83 4.06
C ASP A 103 -20.90 -4.19 4.63
N PHE A 104 -20.86 -2.89 4.96
CA PHE A 104 -22.02 -2.12 5.41
C PHE A 104 -22.79 -1.46 4.26
N ASP A 105 -22.29 -1.52 3.02
CA ASP A 105 -23.03 -1.02 1.88
C ASP A 105 -24.27 -1.88 1.61
N VAL A 106 -25.36 -1.21 1.26
CA VAL A 106 -26.64 -1.87 0.95
C VAL A 106 -26.44 -2.74 -0.29
N LYS A 107 -26.38 -4.06 -0.10
CA LYS A 107 -26.36 -5.02 -1.21
C LYS A 107 -27.58 -4.78 -2.08
N GLU A 108 -27.37 -4.53 -3.37
CA GLU A 108 -28.46 -4.44 -4.34
C GLU A 108 -29.35 -5.68 -4.19
N PRO A 109 -30.69 -5.52 -4.15
CA PRO A 109 -31.61 -6.65 -4.08
C PRO A 109 -31.24 -7.62 -5.20
N LYS A 110 -30.92 -8.87 -4.84
CA LYS A 110 -30.72 -9.92 -5.83
C LYS A 110 -31.99 -9.98 -6.67
N GLU A 111 -31.88 -9.70 -7.96
CA GLU A 111 -32.97 -9.96 -8.90
C GLU A 111 -33.35 -11.43 -8.72
N ILE A 112 -34.58 -11.65 -8.26
CA ILE A 112 -35.16 -12.98 -8.16
C ILE A 112 -35.29 -13.42 -9.61
N GLU A 113 -34.48 -14.37 -10.06
CA GLU A 113 -34.72 -15.05 -11.32
C GLU A 113 -36.12 -15.66 -11.26
N ASP A 114 -37.06 -15.06 -11.99
CA ASP A 114 -38.44 -15.50 -12.14
C ASP A 114 -38.47 -16.92 -12.73
N ASN A 115 -38.44 -17.93 -11.86
CA ASN A 115 -38.88 -19.29 -12.17
C ASN A 115 -40.42 -19.31 -12.19
N ALA A 116 -41.02 -18.74 -13.23
CA ALA A 116 -42.48 -18.83 -13.45
C ALA A 116 -42.85 -18.72 -14.93
N GLN A 117 -42.69 -19.82 -15.68
CA GLN A 117 -43.32 -20.22 -16.97
C GLN A 117 -42.45 -21.39 -17.49
N ASP A 118 -42.78 -22.67 -17.41
CA ASP A 118 -44.01 -23.33 -17.88
C ASP A 118 -44.19 -24.69 -17.16
N GLU A 119 -45.21 -24.81 -16.31
CA GLU A 119 -45.91 -26.09 -16.12
C GLU A 119 -47.41 -25.80 -16.34
N PHE A 120 -48.10 -26.80 -16.92
CA PHE A 120 -49.54 -26.87 -17.25
C PHE A 120 -49.97 -26.35 -18.64
N HIS A 121 -49.77 -27.19 -19.65
CA HIS A 121 -50.89 -27.52 -20.53
C HIS A 121 -51.24 -29.00 -20.35
N ASP A 122 -52.40 -29.22 -19.74
CA ASP A 122 -53.01 -30.51 -19.41
C ASP A 122 -53.37 -31.33 -20.67
N ASP A 123 -53.46 -32.63 -20.41
CA ASP A 123 -53.97 -33.75 -21.20
C ASP A 123 -55.07 -33.48 -22.24
N GLU A 124 -54.92 -34.07 -23.44
CA GLU A 124 -55.94 -34.88 -24.12
C GLU A 124 -55.32 -35.88 -25.12
#